data_AF-A0A8J7CKU7-F1
#
_entry.id   AF-A0A8J7CKU7-F1
#
_cell.length_a   1.000
_cell.length_b   1.000
_cell.length_c   1.000
_cell.angle_alpha   90.00
_cell.angle_beta   90.00
_cell.angle_gamma   90.00
#
_symmetry.space_group_name_H-M   'P 1'
#
loop_
_entity.id
_entity.type
_entity.pdbx_description
1 polymer ?
#
loop_
_entity_poly.entity_id
_entity_poly.type
_entity_poly.pdbx_seq_one_letter_code
_entity_poly.pdbx_strand_id
1 'polypeptide(L)'
;MAAGVILPLIGKDEKEIADYRLMVNGLYGAYDIIAKEDCEKISAGKFSELPLALLKRLLLRGLLTPKSESEELADMKLLARLHKKVYGSSIIGLIILPTYDCNFRCPYCFEQHCLNRGQDWLSQTMSDEIIEAIFSALKNYKDRGYDVDHCIFYGSEPLLAKNLPVVRKIAEHCRELNLNMSAVTNGYDLEGYREFFKEFKFDMLQITVDGVGEVNDRRRIHKDGVGTYERILANVELALELGIKVFLRVNVGLENLHGMKDLIDDLKARGFLDKEKFSYYFKAATNDFKHEKAVLREKDLIDELIKIGFTTEEAIDRESQYSVTNRLILRLIKKSSRVFLLTLNQKMAIIRSFGIKFCRYPPLFSRVLSSALRRIYFEGQKNSLPIGTAMKYLYDCVANGIRRIHFLGDVAGYEHLDRLLAECNEEGLLTSIEISGKVNRK
;
A
#
# COMPACT_ATOMS: atom_id res chain seq x y z
N MET A 1 -26.44 -16.27 -21.25
CA MET A 1 -25.98 -15.81 -19.92
C MET A 1 -24.53 -16.21 -19.78
N ALA A 2 -23.68 -15.25 -19.48
CA ALA A 2 -22.29 -15.51 -19.12
C ALA A 2 -22.17 -15.66 -17.60
N ALA A 3 -21.16 -16.41 -17.16
CA ALA A 3 -20.88 -16.70 -15.76
C ALA A 3 -19.50 -16.19 -15.38
N GLY A 4 -19.38 -15.70 -14.15
CA GLY A 4 -18.09 -15.44 -13.51
C GLY A 4 -17.22 -16.69 -13.40
N VAL A 5 -15.95 -16.48 -13.07
CA VAL A 5 -14.95 -17.54 -12.91
C VAL A 5 -15.27 -18.35 -11.66
N ILE A 6 -15.28 -19.68 -11.79
CA ILE A 6 -15.47 -20.61 -10.67
C ILE A 6 -14.10 -21.14 -10.26
N LEU A 7 -13.77 -20.97 -8.99
CA LEU A 7 -12.50 -21.36 -8.38
C LEU A 7 -12.74 -22.36 -7.23
N PRO A 8 -11.76 -23.21 -6.92
CA PRO A 8 -11.77 -23.98 -5.67
C PRO A 8 -11.89 -23.06 -4.47
N LEU A 9 -12.70 -23.45 -3.47
CA LEU A 9 -12.74 -22.75 -2.20
C LEU A 9 -11.68 -23.37 -1.27
N ILE A 10 -10.66 -22.60 -0.92
CA ILE A 10 -9.55 -23.08 -0.09
C ILE A 10 -9.76 -22.64 1.36
N GLY A 11 -9.71 -23.62 2.27
CA GLY A 11 -9.77 -23.43 3.71
C GLY A 11 -8.46 -22.88 4.28
N LYS A 12 -8.49 -22.53 5.57
CA LYS A 12 -7.32 -21.97 6.28
C LYS A 12 -6.16 -22.96 6.39
N ASP A 13 -6.44 -24.25 6.32
CA ASP A 13 -5.47 -25.34 6.31
C ASP A 13 -4.92 -25.65 4.90
N GLU A 14 -5.14 -24.75 3.95
CA GLU A 14 -4.76 -24.87 2.53
C GLU A 14 -5.40 -26.05 1.81
N LYS A 15 -6.44 -26.66 2.39
CA LYS A 15 -7.21 -27.75 1.77
C LYS A 15 -8.46 -27.20 1.10
N GLU A 16 -8.85 -27.85 0.01
CA GLU A 16 -10.10 -27.54 -0.67
C GLU A 16 -11.31 -27.93 0.19
N ILE A 17 -12.27 -27.02 0.31
CA ILE A 17 -13.58 -27.29 0.90
C ILE A 17 -14.43 -27.99 -0.16
N ALA A 18 -14.59 -29.31 -0.02
CA ALA A 18 -15.11 -30.18 -1.06
C ALA A 18 -16.49 -29.79 -1.62
N ASP A 19 -17.41 -29.34 -0.74
CA ASP A 19 -18.81 -29.12 -1.11
C ASP A 19 -19.11 -27.74 -1.70
N TYR A 20 -18.09 -26.86 -1.74
CA TYR A 20 -18.28 -25.48 -2.13
C TYR A 20 -17.24 -25.00 -3.14
N ARG A 21 -17.61 -23.95 -3.86
CA ARG A 21 -16.77 -23.25 -4.83
C ARG A 21 -16.86 -21.76 -4.60
N LEU A 22 -15.80 -21.05 -4.95
CA LEU A 22 -15.78 -19.59 -4.98
C LEU A 22 -16.09 -19.13 -6.40
N MET A 23 -17.21 -18.44 -6.58
CA MET A 23 -17.52 -17.80 -7.86
C MET A 23 -17.11 -16.34 -7.79
N VAL A 24 -16.40 -15.84 -8.81
CA VAL A 24 -15.85 -14.48 -8.85
C VAL A 24 -16.14 -13.83 -10.20
N ASN A 25 -16.60 -12.58 -10.17
CA ASN A 25 -16.59 -11.70 -11.32
C ASN A 25 -15.69 -10.49 -11.02
N GLY A 26 -14.53 -10.45 -11.68
CA GLY A 26 -13.54 -9.40 -11.50
C GLY A 26 -13.97 -8.04 -12.03
N LEU A 27 -14.86 -7.99 -13.03
CA LEU A 27 -15.35 -6.74 -13.62
C LEU A 27 -16.19 -5.94 -12.62
N TYR A 28 -17.09 -6.63 -11.92
CA TYR A 28 -18.00 -6.00 -10.94
C TYR A 28 -17.51 -6.13 -9.49
N GLY A 29 -16.34 -6.74 -9.26
CA GLY A 29 -15.80 -6.98 -7.93
C GLY A 29 -16.67 -7.91 -7.06
N ALA A 30 -17.44 -8.78 -7.71
CA ALA A 30 -18.39 -9.65 -7.04
C ALA A 30 -17.77 -11.01 -6.75
N TYR A 31 -18.07 -11.55 -5.58
CA TYR A 31 -17.72 -12.93 -5.22
C TYR A 31 -18.82 -13.54 -4.37
N ASP A 32 -18.93 -14.87 -4.40
CA ASP A 32 -19.90 -15.63 -3.62
C ASP A 32 -19.46 -17.08 -3.44
N ILE A 33 -19.94 -17.72 -2.37
CA ILE A 33 -19.70 -19.14 -2.09
C ILE A 33 -20.93 -19.91 -2.55
N ILE A 34 -20.70 -20.86 -3.45
CA ILE A 34 -21.74 -21.60 -4.15
C ILE A 34 -21.52 -23.09 -3.90
N ALA A 35 -22.61 -23.84 -3.72
CA ALA A 35 -22.52 -25.29 -3.63
C ALA A 35 -21.90 -25.85 -4.91
N LYS A 36 -21.04 -26.87 -4.78
CA LYS A 36 -20.34 -27.47 -5.92
C LYS A 36 -21.30 -27.94 -7.01
N GLU A 37 -22.40 -28.58 -6.62
CA GLU A 37 -23.44 -29.05 -7.55
C GLU A 37 -24.08 -27.91 -8.35
N ASP A 38 -24.33 -26.76 -7.71
CA ASP A 38 -24.89 -25.59 -8.40
C ASP A 38 -23.86 -24.95 -9.36
N CYS A 39 -22.57 -24.99 -9.01
CA CYS A 39 -21.50 -24.59 -9.92
C CYS A 39 -21.40 -25.49 -11.15
N GLU A 40 -21.57 -26.80 -10.98
CA GLU A 40 -21.59 -27.75 -12.11
C GLU A 40 -22.77 -27.46 -13.06
N LYS A 41 -23.95 -27.14 -12.52
CA LYS A 41 -25.11 -26.68 -13.32
C LYS A 41 -24.80 -25.37 -14.07
N ILE A 42 -24.14 -24.41 -13.41
CA ILE A 42 -23.72 -23.14 -14.03
C ILE A 42 -22.74 -23.39 -15.18
N SER A 43 -21.71 -24.22 -14.97
CA SER A 43 -20.71 -24.56 -16.01
C SER A 43 -21.32 -25.30 -17.19
N ALA A 44 -22.35 -26.10 -16.96
CA ALA A 44 -23.11 -26.79 -18.00
C ALA A 44 -24.16 -25.90 -18.69
N GLY A 45 -24.32 -24.63 -18.29
CA GLY A 45 -25.32 -23.71 -18.84
C GLY A 45 -26.76 -24.01 -18.41
N LYS A 46 -26.96 -24.84 -17.39
CA LYS A 46 -28.26 -25.33 -16.89
C LYS A 46 -28.88 -24.38 -15.86
N PHE A 47 -29.00 -23.11 -16.20
CA PHE A 47 -29.45 -22.07 -15.26
C PHE A 47 -30.88 -22.26 -14.73
N SER A 48 -31.75 -22.95 -15.49
CA SER A 48 -33.13 -23.27 -15.09
C SER A 48 -33.21 -24.30 -13.97
N GLU A 49 -32.15 -25.07 -13.74
CA GLU A 49 -32.07 -26.09 -12.67
C GLU A 49 -31.61 -25.49 -11.32
N LEU A 50 -31.27 -24.19 -11.28
CA LEU A 50 -30.81 -23.51 -10.07
C LEU A 50 -31.99 -23.03 -9.20
N PRO A 51 -31.86 -23.04 -7.86
CA PRO A 51 -32.84 -22.41 -6.98
C PRO A 51 -33.08 -20.94 -7.37
N LEU A 52 -34.35 -20.53 -7.47
CA LEU A 52 -34.70 -19.17 -7.92
C LEU A 52 -34.04 -18.07 -7.07
N ALA A 53 -33.92 -18.30 -5.75
CA ALA A 53 -33.24 -17.37 -4.84
C ALA A 53 -31.74 -17.22 -5.18
N LEU A 54 -31.08 -18.33 -5.53
CA LEU A 54 -29.67 -18.32 -5.93
C LEU A 54 -29.48 -17.60 -7.25
N LEU A 55 -30.28 -17.94 -8.26
CA LEU A 55 -30.23 -17.30 -9.57
C LEU A 55 -30.40 -15.78 -9.48
N LYS A 56 -31.40 -15.31 -8.71
CA LYS A 56 -31.64 -13.88 -8.45
C LYS A 56 -30.44 -13.23 -7.77
N ARG A 57 -29.84 -13.89 -6.76
CA ARG A 57 -28.67 -13.40 -6.04
C ARG A 57 -27.46 -13.25 -6.98
N LEU A 58 -27.20 -14.25 -7.80
CA LEU A 58 -26.06 -14.26 -8.74
C LEU A 58 -26.21 -13.17 -9.82
N LEU A 59 -27.41 -12.98 -10.36
CA LEU A 59 -27.71 -11.91 -11.32
C LEU A 59 -27.57 -10.52 -10.68
N LEU A 60 -28.16 -10.32 -9.50
CA LEU A 60 -28.12 -9.02 -8.80
C LEU A 60 -26.68 -8.61 -8.45
N ARG A 61 -25.81 -9.58 -8.15
CA ARG A 61 -24.40 -9.35 -7.83
C ARG A 61 -23.50 -9.27 -9.06
N GLY A 62 -24.00 -9.56 -10.26
CA GLY A 62 -23.20 -9.59 -11.49
C GLY A 62 -22.29 -10.82 -11.62
N LEU A 63 -22.54 -11.88 -10.86
CA LEU A 63 -21.86 -13.17 -11.01
C LEU A 63 -22.42 -13.98 -12.18
N LEU A 64 -23.70 -13.78 -12.49
CA LEU A 64 -24.30 -14.14 -13.77
C LEU A 64 -24.71 -12.86 -14.47
N THR A 65 -24.61 -12.84 -15.80
CA THR A 65 -24.99 -11.68 -16.59
C THR A 65 -25.65 -12.09 -17.90
N PRO A 66 -26.73 -11.39 -18.31
CA PRO A 66 -27.32 -11.58 -19.63
C PRO A 66 -26.57 -10.82 -20.73
N LYS A 67 -25.60 -9.97 -20.37
CA LYS A 67 -24.82 -9.17 -21.31
C LYS A 67 -24.01 -10.04 -22.26
N SER A 68 -23.85 -9.56 -23.48
CA SER A 68 -22.86 -10.04 -24.44
C SER A 68 -21.44 -9.60 -24.05
N GLU A 69 -20.44 -10.25 -24.63
CA GLU A 69 -19.02 -9.91 -24.42
C GLU A 69 -18.71 -8.44 -24.77
N SER A 70 -19.32 -7.91 -25.83
CA SER A 70 -19.11 -6.51 -26.25
C SER A 70 -19.70 -5.50 -25.25
N GLU A 71 -20.83 -5.84 -24.61
CA GLU A 71 -21.44 -5.03 -23.56
C GLU A 71 -20.62 -5.09 -22.26
N GLU A 72 -20.10 -6.26 -21.88
CA GLU A 72 -19.17 -6.37 -20.74
C GLU A 72 -17.86 -5.62 -20.97
N LEU A 73 -17.34 -5.63 -22.20
CA LEU A 73 -16.17 -4.84 -22.57
C LEU A 73 -16.44 -3.33 -22.48
N ALA A 74 -17.65 -2.89 -22.85
CA ALA A 74 -18.06 -1.49 -22.72
C ALA A 74 -18.14 -1.07 -21.25
N ASP A 75 -18.71 -1.92 -20.39
CA ASP A 75 -18.72 -1.74 -18.93
C ASP A 75 -17.30 -1.64 -18.37
N MET A 76 -16.39 -2.54 -18.78
CA MET A 76 -14.99 -2.53 -18.36
C MET A 76 -14.31 -1.20 -18.72
N LYS A 77 -14.49 -0.71 -19.95
CA LYS A 77 -13.93 0.57 -20.39
C LYS A 77 -14.50 1.74 -19.61
N LEU A 78 -15.79 1.71 -19.25
CA LEU A 78 -16.41 2.73 -18.42
C LEU A 78 -15.88 2.69 -16.99
N LEU A 79 -15.88 1.52 -16.35
CA LEU A 79 -15.40 1.31 -14.99
C LEU A 79 -13.93 1.65 -14.87
N ALA A 80 -13.08 1.33 -15.86
CA ALA A 80 -11.68 1.74 -15.88
C ALA A 80 -11.52 3.27 -15.93
N ARG A 81 -12.32 3.97 -16.74
CA ARG A 81 -12.32 5.44 -16.81
C ARG A 81 -12.77 6.07 -15.50
N LEU A 82 -13.85 5.55 -14.92
CA LEU A 82 -14.36 5.99 -13.63
C LEU A 82 -13.34 5.71 -12.52
N HIS A 83 -12.75 4.50 -12.50
CA HIS A 83 -11.72 4.13 -11.56
C HIS A 83 -10.52 5.06 -11.67
N LYS A 84 -10.06 5.39 -12.87
CA LYS A 84 -9.00 6.38 -13.07
C LYS A 84 -9.42 7.79 -12.60
N LYS A 85 -10.67 8.19 -12.78
CA LYS A 85 -11.15 9.52 -12.35
C LYS A 85 -11.34 9.62 -10.82
N VAL A 86 -11.76 8.53 -10.19
CA VAL A 86 -12.07 8.46 -8.75
C VAL A 86 -10.84 8.09 -7.92
N TYR A 87 -10.02 7.17 -8.42
CA TYR A 87 -8.89 6.55 -7.71
C TYR A 87 -7.55 6.70 -8.42
N GLY A 88 -7.53 7.17 -9.68
CA GLY A 88 -6.27 7.40 -10.37
C GLY A 88 -5.48 8.47 -9.62
N SER A 89 -4.26 8.11 -9.21
CA SER A 89 -3.32 9.08 -8.68
C SER A 89 -2.97 10.04 -9.80
N SER A 90 -3.27 11.32 -9.60
CA SER A 90 -2.65 12.39 -10.39
C SER A 90 -1.20 12.63 -9.97
N ILE A 91 -0.72 11.98 -8.91
CA ILE A 91 0.64 12.11 -8.40
C ILE A 91 1.59 11.23 -9.22
N ILE A 92 2.66 11.83 -9.72
CA ILE A 92 3.78 11.18 -10.41
C ILE A 92 5.05 11.45 -9.60
N GLY A 93 5.72 10.37 -9.21
CA GLY A 93 7.04 10.40 -8.61
C GLY A 93 8.13 10.07 -9.61
N LEU A 94 9.22 10.82 -9.61
CA LEU A 94 10.43 10.46 -10.35
C LEU A 94 11.36 9.67 -9.44
N ILE A 95 11.76 8.47 -9.88
CA ILE A 95 12.93 7.76 -9.34
C ILE A 95 13.98 7.77 -10.46
N ILE A 96 15.15 8.36 -10.19
CA ILE A 96 16.20 8.55 -11.19
C ILE A 96 17.46 7.79 -10.80
N LEU A 97 18.07 7.11 -11.77
CA LEU A 97 19.30 6.34 -11.60
C LEU A 97 20.42 7.03 -12.40
N PRO A 98 21.22 7.92 -11.77
CA PRO A 98 22.27 8.65 -12.49
C PRO A 98 23.42 7.75 -12.97
N THR A 99 23.61 6.59 -12.35
CA THR A 99 24.65 5.63 -12.69
C THR A 99 24.24 4.21 -12.27
N TYR A 100 24.93 3.22 -12.83
CA TYR A 100 24.91 1.83 -12.37
C TYR A 100 26.20 1.46 -11.59
N ASP A 101 27.12 2.40 -11.34
CA ASP A 101 28.29 2.15 -10.49
C ASP A 101 27.95 2.27 -9.01
N CYS A 102 28.73 1.57 -8.20
CA CYS A 102 28.72 1.65 -6.76
C CYS A 102 30.14 1.47 -6.22
N ASN A 103 30.50 2.19 -5.16
CA ASN A 103 31.73 1.96 -4.43
C ASN A 103 31.64 0.75 -3.49
N PHE A 104 30.47 0.12 -3.34
CA PHE A 104 30.27 -1.06 -2.48
C PHE A 104 30.06 -2.33 -3.32
N ARG A 105 30.32 -3.50 -2.72
CA ARG A 105 30.17 -4.85 -3.29
C ARG A 105 29.35 -5.73 -2.34
N CYS A 106 28.17 -5.25 -1.94
CA CYS A 106 27.31 -5.95 -0.99
C CYS A 106 26.85 -7.30 -1.56
N PRO A 107 26.90 -8.40 -0.78
CA PRO A 107 26.61 -9.76 -1.27
C PRO A 107 25.12 -10.03 -1.53
N TYR A 108 24.23 -9.15 -1.06
CA TYR A 108 22.78 -9.22 -1.25
C TYR A 108 22.26 -8.18 -2.25
N CYS A 109 23.14 -7.50 -2.99
CA CYS A 109 22.76 -6.45 -3.93
C CYS A 109 22.15 -7.04 -5.20
N PHE A 110 20.90 -6.70 -5.52
CA PHE A 110 20.22 -7.19 -6.72
C PHE A 110 20.87 -6.69 -8.04
N GLU A 111 21.64 -5.60 -8.00
CA GLU A 111 22.37 -5.04 -9.14
C GLU A 111 23.77 -5.66 -9.33
N GLN A 112 24.11 -6.73 -8.60
CA GLN A 112 25.41 -7.40 -8.76
C GLN A 112 25.67 -7.86 -10.20
N HIS A 113 24.61 -8.19 -10.95
CA HIS A 113 24.69 -8.55 -12.37
C HIS A 113 25.22 -7.42 -13.26
N CYS A 114 25.10 -6.15 -12.85
CA CYS A 114 25.65 -5.00 -13.56
C CYS A 114 27.19 -5.00 -13.57
N LEU A 115 27.82 -5.59 -12.53
CA LEU A 115 29.29 -5.65 -12.42
C LEU A 115 29.94 -6.45 -13.55
N ASN A 116 29.21 -7.41 -14.13
CA ASN A 116 29.70 -8.27 -15.20
C ASN A 116 29.84 -7.54 -16.55
N ARG A 117 29.38 -6.28 -16.65
CA ARG A 117 29.45 -5.48 -17.89
C ARG A 117 30.79 -4.75 -18.08
N GLY A 118 31.67 -4.80 -17.07
CA GLY A 118 33.00 -4.18 -17.13
C GLY A 118 33.03 -2.72 -16.69
N GLN A 119 34.23 -2.23 -16.41
CA GLN A 119 34.46 -0.91 -15.80
C GLN A 119 34.08 0.24 -16.74
N ASP A 120 34.29 0.09 -18.06
CA ASP A 120 33.94 1.11 -19.04
C ASP A 120 32.44 1.40 -19.03
N TRP A 121 31.62 0.35 -18.96
CA TRP A 121 30.16 0.47 -18.87
C TRP A 121 29.72 1.09 -17.54
N LEU A 122 30.29 0.65 -16.41
CA LEU A 122 29.98 1.20 -15.08
C LEU A 122 30.43 2.66 -14.94
N SER A 123 31.48 3.07 -15.66
CA SER A 123 31.99 4.43 -15.57
C SER A 123 31.00 5.48 -16.11
N GLN A 124 30.04 5.05 -16.94
CA GLN A 124 29.05 5.93 -17.55
C GLN A 124 28.03 6.44 -16.54
N THR A 125 27.66 7.70 -16.73
CA THR A 125 26.52 8.34 -16.07
C THR A 125 25.41 8.59 -17.08
N MET A 126 24.21 8.89 -16.59
CA MET A 126 23.10 9.34 -17.43
C MET A 126 23.54 10.50 -18.32
N SER A 127 23.24 10.40 -19.62
CA SER A 127 23.59 11.43 -20.59
C SER A 127 22.66 12.63 -20.51
N ASP A 128 23.14 13.75 -21.03
CA ASP A 128 22.39 15.01 -21.08
C ASP A 128 21.07 14.85 -21.86
N GLU A 129 21.09 14.14 -22.99
CA GLU A 129 19.91 13.93 -23.81
C GLU A 129 18.80 13.18 -23.05
N ILE A 130 19.18 12.22 -22.21
CA ILE A 130 18.24 11.46 -21.39
C ILE A 130 17.65 12.35 -20.28
N ILE A 131 18.48 13.17 -19.63
CA ILE A 131 18.04 14.12 -18.60
C ILE A 131 17.01 15.07 -19.20
N GLU A 132 17.31 15.72 -20.33
CA GLU A 132 16.39 16.64 -21.00
C GLU A 132 15.09 15.95 -21.41
N ALA A 133 15.15 14.72 -21.91
CA ALA A 133 13.96 13.95 -22.28
C ALA A 133 13.07 13.64 -21.08
N ILE A 134 13.64 13.26 -19.93
CA ILE A 134 12.91 13.00 -18.69
C ILE A 134 12.20 14.26 -18.20
N PHE A 135 12.93 15.37 -18.09
CA PHE A 135 12.36 16.61 -17.54
C PHE A 135 11.37 17.29 -18.49
N SER A 136 11.56 17.15 -19.80
CA SER A 136 10.54 17.53 -20.80
C SER A 136 9.26 16.70 -20.64
N ALA A 137 9.38 15.38 -20.42
CA ALA A 137 8.21 14.54 -20.16
C ALA A 137 7.50 14.93 -18.86
N LEU A 138 8.23 15.21 -17.78
CA LEU A 138 7.64 15.66 -16.51
C LEU A 138 6.91 17.00 -16.65
N LYS A 139 7.47 17.94 -17.41
CA LYS A 139 6.80 19.21 -17.73
C LYS A 139 5.48 18.97 -18.46
N ASN A 140 5.48 18.12 -19.49
CA ASN A 140 4.26 17.73 -20.20
C ASN A 140 3.21 17.07 -19.27
N TYR A 141 3.63 16.31 -18.27
CA TYR A 141 2.71 15.78 -17.26
C TYR A 141 2.12 16.89 -16.37
N LYS A 142 2.94 17.84 -15.89
CA LYS A 142 2.43 19.00 -15.14
C LYS A 142 1.41 19.81 -15.95
N ASP A 143 1.70 20.07 -17.22
CA ASP A 143 0.81 20.82 -18.12
C ASP A 143 -0.54 20.11 -18.34
N ARG A 144 -0.58 18.78 -18.17
CA ARG A 144 -1.80 17.96 -18.22
C ARG A 144 -2.53 17.87 -16.88
N GLY A 145 -2.07 18.58 -15.85
CA GLY A 145 -2.67 18.61 -14.52
C GLY A 145 -2.26 17.46 -13.59
N TYR A 146 -1.16 16.77 -13.88
CA TYR A 146 -0.58 15.81 -12.93
C TYR A 146 0.22 16.56 -11.86
N ASP A 147 0.14 16.07 -10.64
CA ASP A 147 0.95 16.51 -9.51
C ASP A 147 2.30 15.80 -9.59
N VAL A 148 3.35 16.54 -9.94
CA VAL A 148 4.72 16.02 -9.95
C VAL A 148 5.48 16.78 -8.88
N ASP A 149 5.76 16.14 -7.76
CA ASP A 149 6.22 16.79 -6.54
C ASP A 149 7.54 16.25 -6.00
N HIS A 150 8.01 15.07 -6.44
CA HIS A 150 9.23 14.48 -5.90
C HIS A 150 10.14 13.82 -6.94
N CYS A 151 11.44 13.92 -6.68
CA CYS A 151 12.52 13.21 -7.35
C CYS A 151 13.36 12.47 -6.31
N ILE A 152 13.49 11.15 -6.47
CA ILE A 152 14.30 10.28 -5.63
C ILE A 152 15.51 9.82 -6.43
N PHE A 153 16.69 10.27 -6.02
CA PHE A 153 17.95 9.74 -6.51
C PHE A 153 18.15 8.31 -6.00
N TYR A 154 18.37 7.38 -6.92
CA TYR A 154 18.47 5.94 -6.69
C TYR A 154 19.55 5.33 -7.59
N GLY A 155 19.72 4.02 -7.52
CA GLY A 155 20.64 3.22 -8.34
C GLY A 155 21.50 2.34 -7.44
N SER A 156 22.69 1.98 -7.94
CA SER A 156 23.65 1.23 -7.14
C SER A 156 24.33 2.15 -6.11
N GLU A 157 24.82 3.34 -6.51
CA GLU A 157 25.07 4.48 -5.62
C GLU A 157 24.94 5.82 -6.38
N PRO A 158 23.87 6.60 -6.17
CA PRO A 158 23.69 7.87 -6.87
C PRO A 158 24.72 8.93 -6.47
N LEU A 159 25.16 8.95 -5.20
CA LEU A 159 25.97 10.03 -4.63
C LEU A 159 27.46 9.66 -4.53
N LEU A 160 28.00 8.94 -5.51
CA LEU A 160 29.45 8.81 -5.65
C LEU A 160 30.07 10.18 -5.90
N ALA A 161 31.27 10.44 -5.37
CA ALA A 161 31.94 11.72 -5.58
C ALA A 161 32.06 12.11 -7.07
N LYS A 162 32.31 11.14 -7.95
CA LYS A 162 32.40 11.33 -9.42
C LYS A 162 31.07 11.74 -10.08
N ASN A 163 29.93 11.45 -9.45
CA ASN A 163 28.60 11.70 -10.00
C ASN A 163 28.11 13.13 -9.72
N LEU A 164 28.83 13.93 -8.94
CA LEU A 164 28.39 15.27 -8.55
C LEU A 164 27.95 16.15 -9.75
N PRO A 165 28.64 16.16 -10.90
CA PRO A 165 28.19 16.95 -12.06
C PRO A 165 26.81 16.53 -12.59
N VAL A 166 26.56 15.23 -12.74
CA VAL A 166 25.26 14.72 -13.24
C VAL A 166 24.14 14.92 -12.22
N VAL A 167 24.44 14.72 -10.93
CA VAL A 167 23.49 14.94 -9.83
C VAL A 167 23.10 16.42 -9.74
N ARG A 168 24.07 17.33 -9.89
CA ARG A 168 23.84 18.78 -9.95
C ARG A 168 22.90 19.15 -11.08
N LYS A 169 23.16 18.68 -12.30
CA LYS A 169 22.31 18.97 -13.44
C LYS A 169 20.87 18.50 -13.23
N ILE A 170 20.68 17.28 -12.72
CA ILE A 170 19.35 16.77 -12.38
C ILE A 170 18.68 17.65 -11.30
N ALA A 171 19.42 18.06 -10.27
CA ALA A 171 18.90 18.91 -9.20
C ALA A 171 18.49 20.31 -9.68
N GLU A 172 19.18 20.87 -10.67
CA GLU A 172 18.81 22.13 -11.32
C GLU A 172 17.44 22.04 -11.99
N HIS A 173 17.19 20.98 -12.77
CA HIS A 173 15.86 20.75 -13.35
C HIS A 173 14.80 20.46 -12.30
N CYS A 174 15.13 19.72 -11.24
CA CYS A 174 14.22 19.52 -10.10
C CYS A 174 13.82 20.87 -9.49
N ARG A 175 14.77 21.79 -9.30
CA ARG A 175 14.51 23.14 -8.79
C ARG A 175 13.60 23.94 -9.74
N GLU A 176 13.85 23.90 -11.05
CA GLU A 176 13.02 24.58 -12.05
C GLU A 176 11.57 24.09 -12.03
N LEU A 177 11.37 22.78 -11.83
CA LEU A 177 10.05 22.18 -11.71
C LEU A 177 9.50 22.21 -10.28
N ASN A 178 10.17 22.83 -9.30
CA ASN A 178 9.78 22.81 -7.88
C ASN A 178 9.52 21.40 -7.33
N LEU A 179 10.41 20.45 -7.65
CA LEU A 179 10.36 19.08 -7.12
C LEU A 179 11.15 19.00 -5.80
N ASN A 180 10.56 18.34 -4.81
CA ASN A 180 11.27 17.92 -3.62
C ASN A 180 12.28 16.83 -3.97
N MET A 181 13.47 16.91 -3.39
CA MET A 181 14.55 15.95 -3.65
C MET A 181 14.77 15.05 -2.45
N SER A 182 15.02 13.78 -2.71
CA SER A 182 15.45 12.79 -1.72
C SER A 182 16.45 11.82 -2.36
N ALA A 183 17.23 11.11 -1.56
CA ALA A 183 18.13 10.08 -2.10
C ALA A 183 18.10 8.81 -1.27
N VAL A 184 18.25 7.67 -1.94
CA VAL A 184 18.65 6.41 -1.30
C VAL A 184 20.12 6.19 -1.62
N THR A 185 20.94 6.11 -0.58
CA THR A 185 22.41 6.09 -0.69
C THR A 185 23.01 5.16 0.36
N ASN A 186 24.21 4.65 0.09
CA ASN A 186 25.06 4.01 1.09
C ASN A 186 25.66 5.02 2.08
N GLY A 187 25.67 6.31 1.74
CA GLY A 187 26.08 7.41 2.62
C GLY A 187 27.58 7.58 2.78
N TYR A 188 28.44 6.91 2.02
CA TYR A 188 29.89 6.90 2.23
C TYR A 188 30.63 8.17 1.73
N ASP A 189 30.14 8.76 0.62
CA ASP A 189 30.77 9.90 -0.06
C ASP A 189 30.11 11.26 0.26
N LEU A 190 29.18 11.32 1.23
CA LEU A 190 28.37 12.53 1.47
C LEU A 190 29.16 13.78 1.84
N GLU A 191 30.35 13.64 2.43
CA GLU A 191 31.24 14.79 2.70
C GLU A 191 31.56 15.57 1.41
N GLY A 192 31.73 14.88 0.27
CA GLY A 192 31.96 15.52 -1.04
C GLY A 192 30.75 16.29 -1.57
N TYR A 193 29.57 16.09 -0.99
CA TYR A 193 28.31 16.74 -1.35
C TYR A 193 27.92 17.86 -0.36
N ARG A 194 28.76 18.21 0.62
CA ARG A 194 28.45 19.23 1.64
C ARG A 194 27.95 20.55 1.05
N GLU A 195 28.68 21.12 0.10
CA GLU A 195 28.29 22.40 -0.53
C GLU A 195 27.07 22.23 -1.44
N PHE A 196 26.95 21.08 -2.10
CA PHE A 196 25.78 20.76 -2.92
C PHE A 196 24.49 20.70 -2.08
N PHE A 197 24.53 20.09 -0.90
CA PHE A 197 23.38 20.02 0.01
C PHE A 197 22.99 21.36 0.65
N LYS A 198 23.94 22.31 0.77
CA LYS A 198 23.62 23.69 1.17
C LYS A 198 22.91 24.45 0.06
N GLU A 199 23.25 24.16 -1.18
CA GLU A 199 22.69 24.81 -2.36
C GLU A 199 21.32 24.25 -2.77
N PHE A 200 21.17 22.92 -2.71
CA PHE A 200 19.96 22.21 -3.12
C PHE A 200 19.28 21.57 -1.91
N LYS A 201 17.99 21.89 -1.73
CA LYS A 201 17.21 21.37 -0.61
C LYS A 201 16.84 19.90 -0.84
N PHE A 202 17.42 19.02 -0.03
CA PHE A 202 17.00 17.62 0.10
C PHE A 202 16.12 17.46 1.33
N ASP A 203 14.92 16.92 1.14
CA ASP A 203 14.00 16.69 2.24
C ASP A 203 14.42 15.48 3.09
N MET A 204 15.01 14.46 2.44
CA MET A 204 15.35 13.21 3.11
C MET A 204 16.49 12.43 2.42
N LEU A 205 17.36 11.82 3.23
CA LEU A 205 18.31 10.77 2.81
C LEU A 205 17.96 9.45 3.52
N GLN A 206 17.78 8.39 2.72
CA GLN A 206 17.72 7.04 3.24
C GLN A 206 19.12 6.44 3.16
N ILE A 207 19.79 6.32 4.30
CA ILE A 207 21.15 5.82 4.42
C ILE A 207 21.09 4.38 4.93
N THR A 208 21.93 3.50 4.39
CA THR A 208 21.86 2.07 4.73
C THR A 208 23.08 1.60 5.51
N VAL A 209 22.83 0.90 6.64
CA VAL A 209 23.84 0.13 7.40
C VAL A 209 23.33 -1.30 7.61
N ASP A 210 24.20 -2.21 8.03
CA ASP A 210 23.87 -3.62 8.21
C ASP A 210 24.20 -4.16 9.61
N GLY A 211 24.62 -3.31 10.56
CA GLY A 211 25.01 -3.72 11.90
C GLY A 211 26.02 -2.73 12.50
N VAL A 212 26.62 -3.07 13.64
CA VAL A 212 27.69 -2.25 14.25
C VAL A 212 29.06 -2.70 13.72
N GLY A 213 29.91 -1.73 13.38
CA GLY A 213 31.34 -1.95 13.08
C GLY A 213 31.59 -3.06 12.06
N GLU A 214 32.32 -4.10 12.48
CA GLU A 214 32.68 -5.22 11.60
C GLU A 214 31.47 -5.96 11.00
N VAL A 215 30.34 -6.02 11.71
CA VAL A 215 29.11 -6.67 11.19
C VAL A 215 28.64 -5.94 9.93
N ASN A 216 28.67 -4.61 9.97
CA ASN A 216 28.38 -3.80 8.80
C ASN A 216 29.46 -3.97 7.74
N ASP A 217 30.74 -3.85 8.09
CA ASP A 217 31.83 -3.80 7.11
C ASP A 217 31.98 -5.11 6.31
N ARG A 218 31.68 -6.26 6.92
CA ARG A 218 31.68 -7.57 6.24
C ARG A 218 30.52 -7.77 5.27
N ARG A 219 29.44 -6.99 5.44
CA ARG A 219 28.23 -7.05 4.59
C ARG A 219 28.19 -5.91 3.58
N ARG A 220 28.67 -4.73 3.96
CA ARG A 220 28.75 -3.51 3.17
C ARG A 220 30.21 -3.26 2.77
N ILE A 221 30.71 -4.17 1.93
CA ILE A 221 32.12 -4.23 1.54
C ILE A 221 32.43 -3.08 0.59
N HIS A 222 33.33 -2.17 0.96
CA HIS A 222 33.87 -1.19 0.00
C HIS A 222 34.72 -1.90 -1.05
N LYS A 223 34.68 -1.46 -2.31
CA LYS A 223 35.46 -2.05 -3.41
C LYS A 223 36.98 -2.04 -3.15
N ASP A 224 37.43 -1.12 -2.30
CA ASP A 224 38.84 -0.95 -1.92
C ASP A 224 39.19 -1.66 -0.60
N GLY A 225 38.26 -2.41 -0.01
CA GLY A 225 38.51 -3.21 1.21
C GLY A 225 38.59 -2.42 2.52
N VAL A 226 38.19 -1.14 2.52
CA VAL A 226 38.17 -0.28 3.71
C VAL A 226 36.87 -0.42 4.50
N GLY A 227 36.93 -0.15 5.81
CA GLY A 227 35.75 -0.14 6.69
C GLY A 227 34.76 0.96 6.31
N THR A 228 33.46 0.70 6.47
CA THR A 228 32.40 1.59 6.00
C THR A 228 31.54 2.17 7.12
N TYR A 229 31.39 1.47 8.24
CA TYR A 229 30.44 1.84 9.30
C TYR A 229 30.68 3.22 9.89
N GLU A 230 31.88 3.48 10.41
CA GLU A 230 32.21 4.76 11.06
C GLU A 230 32.11 5.93 10.08
N ARG A 231 32.53 5.72 8.82
CA ARG A 231 32.41 6.73 7.76
C ARG A 231 30.96 7.05 7.45
N ILE A 232 30.10 6.04 7.36
CA ILE A 232 28.67 6.22 7.13
C ILE A 232 28.03 7.01 8.28
N LEU A 233 28.30 6.65 9.54
CA LEU A 233 27.73 7.36 10.70
C LEU A 233 28.22 8.80 10.83
N ALA A 234 29.49 9.08 10.52
CA ALA A 234 29.97 10.46 10.44
C ALA A 234 29.22 11.28 9.38
N ASN A 235 28.90 10.68 8.24
CA ASN A 235 28.14 11.31 7.18
C ASN A 235 26.63 11.42 7.48
N VAL A 236 26.08 10.51 8.29
CA VAL A 236 24.72 10.65 8.86
C VAL A 236 24.68 11.90 9.74
N GLU A 237 25.67 12.10 10.60
CA GLU A 237 25.79 13.29 11.44
C GLU A 237 25.86 14.57 10.60
N LEU A 238 26.73 14.59 9.57
CA LEU A 238 26.81 15.68 8.60
C LEU A 238 25.45 16.03 7.98
N ALA A 239 24.71 15.03 7.50
CA ALA A 239 23.40 15.27 6.89
C ALA A 239 22.40 15.89 7.88
N LEU A 240 22.42 15.43 9.14
CA LEU A 240 21.57 15.96 10.20
C LEU A 240 21.96 17.40 10.59
N GLU A 241 23.26 17.72 10.64
CA GLU A 241 23.78 19.09 10.85
C GLU A 241 23.34 20.06 9.74
N LEU A 242 23.29 19.59 8.50
CA LEU A 242 22.76 20.33 7.35
C LEU A 242 21.22 20.43 7.38
N GLY A 243 20.57 19.85 8.38
CA GLY A 243 19.12 19.90 8.56
C GLY A 243 18.35 18.95 7.64
N ILE A 244 19.01 17.97 7.04
CA ILE A 244 18.35 16.96 6.19
C ILE A 244 17.79 15.84 7.06
N LYS A 245 16.59 15.36 6.76
CA LYS A 245 16.03 14.20 7.45
C LYS A 245 16.78 12.94 7.06
N VAL A 246 17.18 12.12 8.03
CA VAL A 246 17.83 10.84 7.78
C VAL A 246 16.93 9.68 8.20
N PHE A 247 16.68 8.78 7.27
CA PHE A 247 16.13 7.45 7.54
C PHE A 247 17.24 6.40 7.43
N LEU A 248 17.72 5.92 8.58
CA LEU A 248 18.69 4.85 8.62
C LEU A 248 18.00 3.50 8.41
N ARG A 249 18.17 2.91 7.23
CA ARG A 249 17.67 1.57 6.91
C ARG A 249 18.69 0.53 7.32
N VAL A 250 18.24 -0.50 8.04
CA VAL A 250 19.07 -1.64 8.41
C VAL A 250 18.67 -2.86 7.59
N ASN A 251 19.55 -3.38 6.75
CA ASN A 251 19.29 -4.66 6.07
C ASN A 251 19.60 -5.81 7.01
N VAL A 252 18.64 -6.69 7.22
CA VAL A 252 18.77 -7.83 8.14
C VAL A 252 18.69 -9.13 7.36
N GLY A 253 19.79 -9.88 7.35
CA GLY A 253 19.89 -11.28 6.95
C GLY A 253 19.94 -12.20 8.18
N LEU A 254 20.23 -13.47 7.96
CA LEU A 254 20.31 -14.45 9.04
C LEU A 254 21.56 -14.23 9.92
N GLU A 255 22.63 -13.74 9.34
CA GLU A 255 23.93 -13.56 10.00
C GLU A 255 24.00 -12.35 10.94
N ASN A 256 23.12 -11.35 10.77
CA ASN A 256 23.10 -10.13 11.57
C ASN A 256 21.78 -9.91 12.32
N LEU A 257 20.85 -10.88 12.25
CA LEU A 257 19.56 -10.85 12.94
C LEU A 257 19.71 -10.55 14.44
N HIS A 258 20.64 -11.24 15.10
CA HIS A 258 20.84 -11.09 16.55
C HIS A 258 21.66 -9.84 16.93
N GLY A 259 22.26 -9.15 15.96
CA GLY A 259 23.05 -7.93 16.18
C GLY A 259 22.22 -6.63 16.18
N MET A 260 20.88 -6.72 16.01
CA MET A 260 20.01 -5.54 15.96
C MET A 260 20.02 -4.75 17.27
N LYS A 261 20.06 -5.44 18.42
CA LYS A 261 20.09 -4.77 19.73
C LYS A 261 21.36 -3.95 19.90
N ASP A 262 22.51 -4.52 19.52
CA ASP A 262 23.81 -3.83 19.61
C ASP A 262 23.82 -2.56 18.76
N LEU A 263 23.20 -2.60 17.57
CA LEU A 263 23.04 -1.41 16.73
C LEU A 263 22.16 -0.34 17.37
N ILE A 264 21.05 -0.73 17.98
CA ILE A 264 20.17 0.22 18.68
C ILE A 264 20.92 0.88 19.85
N ASP A 265 21.66 0.08 20.62
CA ASP A 265 22.43 0.56 21.76
C ASP A 265 23.57 1.50 21.33
N ASP A 266 24.29 1.20 20.24
CA ASP A 266 25.31 2.09 19.67
C ASP A 266 24.69 3.41 19.17
N LEU A 267 23.60 3.36 18.41
CA LEU A 267 22.91 4.55 17.93
C LEU A 267 22.41 5.43 19.10
N LYS A 268 21.96 4.79 20.18
CA LYS A 268 21.57 5.48 21.42
C LYS A 268 22.77 6.12 22.11
N ALA A 269 23.88 5.38 22.26
CA ALA A 269 25.10 5.88 22.88
C ALA A 269 25.69 7.08 22.13
N ARG A 270 25.54 7.13 20.80
CA ARG A 270 25.94 8.26 19.95
C ARG A 270 24.95 9.42 19.93
N GLY A 271 23.80 9.30 20.62
CA GLY A 271 22.78 10.35 20.70
C GLY A 271 21.94 10.52 19.43
N PHE A 272 22.00 9.59 18.46
CA PHE A 272 21.18 9.69 17.25
C PHE A 272 19.68 9.61 17.55
N LEU A 273 19.29 8.84 18.57
CA LEU A 273 17.88 8.63 18.91
C LEU A 273 17.19 9.87 19.48
N ASP A 274 17.97 10.86 19.93
CA ASP A 274 17.47 12.13 20.46
C ASP A 274 17.31 13.21 19.36
N LYS A 275 17.76 12.94 18.13
CA LYS A 275 17.70 13.88 17.01
C LYS A 275 16.34 13.77 16.29
N GLU A 276 15.57 14.86 16.29
CA GLU A 276 14.21 14.92 15.69
C GLU A 276 14.17 14.47 14.21
N LYS A 277 15.23 14.80 13.45
CA LYS A 277 15.34 14.49 12.02
C LYS A 277 15.94 13.11 11.73
N PHE A 278 16.24 12.32 12.76
CA PHE A 278 16.77 10.97 12.61
C PHE A 278 15.70 9.93 12.96
N SER A 279 15.62 8.88 12.16
CA SER A 279 14.90 7.66 12.55
C SER A 279 15.47 6.46 11.81
N TYR A 280 15.15 5.26 12.30
CA TYR A 280 15.68 4.02 11.76
C TYR A 280 14.61 2.94 11.67
N TYR A 281 14.80 2.00 10.76
CA TYR A 281 13.96 0.83 10.58
C TYR A 281 14.77 -0.34 10.01
N PHE A 282 14.30 -1.56 10.26
CA PHE A 282 14.92 -2.80 9.81
C PHE A 282 14.17 -3.33 8.61
N LYS A 283 14.85 -3.99 7.67
CA LYS A 283 14.19 -4.66 6.56
C LYS A 283 14.89 -5.98 6.27
N ALA A 284 14.11 -7.06 6.16
CA ALA A 284 14.64 -8.36 5.78
C ALA A 284 15.30 -8.32 4.39
N ALA A 285 16.52 -8.84 4.28
CA ALA A 285 17.23 -9.01 3.03
C ALA A 285 16.70 -10.27 2.33
N THR A 286 15.87 -10.09 1.29
CA THR A 286 15.18 -11.20 0.63
C THR A 286 16.03 -11.94 -0.42
N ASN A 287 17.16 -11.35 -0.83
CA ASN A 287 18.01 -11.84 -1.93
C ASN A 287 19.49 -11.95 -1.47
N ASP A 288 19.76 -12.64 -0.36
CA ASP A 288 21.14 -12.92 0.03
C ASP A 288 21.71 -14.06 -0.83
N PHE A 289 22.51 -13.70 -1.86
CA PHE A 289 23.05 -14.66 -2.82
C PHE A 289 24.07 -15.63 -2.19
N LYS A 290 24.51 -15.41 -0.94
CA LYS A 290 25.36 -16.37 -0.19
C LYS A 290 24.59 -17.58 0.33
N HIS A 291 23.27 -17.47 0.49
CA HIS A 291 22.44 -18.50 1.10
C HIS A 291 21.33 -18.92 0.14
N GLU A 292 21.66 -19.77 -0.86
CA GLU A 292 20.73 -20.30 -1.87
C GLU A 292 19.46 -20.99 -1.31
N LYS A 293 19.37 -21.23 0.01
CA LYS A 293 18.26 -21.96 0.65
C LYS A 293 17.68 -21.32 1.92
N ALA A 294 18.21 -20.20 2.41
CA ALA A 294 17.78 -19.64 3.70
C ALA A 294 17.55 -18.13 3.59
N VAL A 295 16.28 -17.73 3.42
CA VAL A 295 15.83 -16.34 3.36
C VAL A 295 15.19 -15.99 4.70
N LEU A 296 15.62 -14.88 5.31
CA LEU A 296 14.97 -14.34 6.50
C LEU A 296 13.55 -13.87 6.11
N ARG A 297 12.52 -14.40 6.77
CA ARG A 297 11.14 -13.95 6.54
C ARG A 297 10.88 -12.71 7.39
N GLU A 298 9.98 -11.84 6.92
CA GLU A 298 9.55 -10.64 7.67
C GLU A 298 9.04 -11.01 9.08
N LYS A 299 8.37 -12.16 9.22
CA LYS A 299 7.94 -12.69 10.52
C LYS A 299 9.13 -12.95 11.45
N ASP A 300 10.20 -13.56 10.96
CA ASP A 300 11.36 -13.92 11.79
C ASP A 300 12.05 -12.64 12.31
N LEU A 301 12.09 -11.58 11.50
CA LEU A 301 12.54 -10.25 11.89
C LEU A 301 11.64 -9.63 12.97
N ILE A 302 10.32 -9.67 12.80
CA ILE A 302 9.36 -9.14 13.78
C ILE A 302 9.46 -9.91 15.11
N ASP A 303 9.56 -11.25 15.06
CA ASP A 303 9.70 -12.09 16.25
C ASP A 303 10.99 -11.73 17.01
N GLU A 304 12.09 -11.45 16.31
CA GLU A 304 13.34 -11.02 16.95
C GLU A 304 13.23 -9.61 17.54
N LEU A 305 12.58 -8.67 16.86
CA LEU A 305 12.30 -7.33 17.39
C LEU A 305 11.50 -7.41 18.71
N ILE A 306 10.52 -8.31 18.79
CA ILE A 306 9.75 -8.53 20.02
C ILE A 306 10.66 -9.08 21.12
N LYS A 307 11.55 -10.05 20.81
CA LYS A 307 12.49 -10.61 21.80
C LYS A 307 13.44 -9.56 22.38
N ILE A 308 13.88 -8.60 21.59
CA ILE A 308 14.78 -7.53 22.07
C ILE A 308 14.04 -6.38 22.79
N GLY A 309 12.71 -6.49 22.95
CA GLY A 309 11.93 -5.65 23.86
C GLY A 309 10.90 -4.72 23.20
N PHE A 310 10.70 -4.78 21.88
CA PHE A 310 9.63 -4.02 21.23
C PHE A 310 8.26 -4.66 21.47
N THR A 311 7.22 -3.84 21.60
CA THR A 311 5.84 -4.32 21.47
C THR A 311 5.58 -4.81 20.04
N THR A 312 4.54 -5.64 19.85
CA THR A 312 4.16 -6.13 18.52
C THR A 312 3.89 -4.97 17.54
N GLU A 313 3.22 -3.91 17.99
CA GLU A 313 2.93 -2.73 17.18
C GLU A 313 4.20 -1.99 16.77
N GLU A 314 5.14 -1.81 17.70
CA GLU A 314 6.44 -1.17 17.41
C GLU A 314 7.27 -2.04 16.47
N ALA A 315 7.32 -3.35 16.68
CA ALA A 315 8.05 -4.27 15.80
C ALA A 315 7.53 -4.22 14.36
N ILE A 316 6.20 -4.17 14.18
CA ILE A 316 5.58 -4.02 12.85
C ILE A 316 5.91 -2.67 12.20
N ASP A 317 5.92 -1.59 12.98
CA ASP A 317 6.27 -0.25 12.48
C ASP A 317 7.76 -0.16 12.09
N ARG A 318 8.62 -0.85 12.84
CA ARG A 318 10.08 -0.91 12.63
C ARG A 318 10.52 -1.85 11.51
N GLU A 319 9.69 -2.78 11.04
CA GLU A 319 10.01 -3.67 9.91
C GLU A 319 9.85 -3.00 8.53
N SER A 320 8.93 -2.05 8.40
CA SER A 320 8.81 -1.30 7.14
C SER A 320 7.86 -0.11 7.27
N GLN A 321 8.42 1.09 7.18
CA GLN A 321 7.60 2.32 7.09
C GLN A 321 6.80 2.41 5.77
N TYR A 322 7.22 1.67 4.74
CA TYR A 322 6.62 1.68 3.41
C TYR A 322 5.60 0.55 3.17
N SER A 323 5.54 -0.47 4.03
CA SER A 323 4.56 -1.55 3.90
C SER A 323 3.14 -1.01 4.06
N VAL A 324 2.42 -0.93 2.94
CA VAL A 324 0.98 -0.57 2.91
C VAL A 324 0.19 -1.55 3.77
N THR A 325 0.61 -2.81 3.79
CA THR A 325 0.09 -3.92 4.60
C THR A 325 0.32 -3.67 6.10
N ASN A 326 1.54 -3.35 6.53
CA ASN A 326 1.83 -3.07 7.96
C ASN A 326 1.04 -1.86 8.45
N ARG A 327 0.98 -0.79 7.64
CA ARG A 327 0.13 0.38 7.94
C ARG A 327 -1.36 0.03 8.00
N LEU A 328 -1.83 -0.97 7.24
CA LEU A 328 -3.21 -1.46 7.31
C LEU A 328 -3.44 -2.25 8.59
N ILE A 329 -2.55 -3.19 8.90
CA ILE A 329 -2.57 -4.00 10.12
C ILE A 329 -2.58 -3.11 11.36
N LEU A 330 -1.67 -2.12 11.45
CA LEU A 330 -1.62 -1.17 12.57
C LEU A 330 -2.91 -0.34 12.71
N ARG A 331 -3.52 0.10 11.59
CA ARG A 331 -4.81 0.79 11.64
C ARG A 331 -5.94 -0.13 12.12
N LEU A 332 -5.90 -1.41 11.75
CA LEU A 332 -6.88 -2.40 12.21
C LEU A 332 -6.72 -2.67 13.70
N ILE A 333 -5.50 -2.92 14.18
CA ILE A 333 -5.18 -3.11 15.61
C ILE A 333 -5.67 -1.89 16.43
N LYS A 334 -5.38 -0.67 15.98
CA LYS A 334 -5.82 0.57 16.66
C LYS A 334 -7.33 0.80 16.62
N LYS A 335 -8.05 0.34 15.59
CA LYS A 335 -9.53 0.45 15.48
C LYS A 335 -10.28 -0.63 16.27
N SER A 336 -9.68 -1.81 16.48
CA SER A 336 -10.32 -2.95 17.14
C SER A 336 -10.64 -2.73 18.63
N SER A 337 -10.10 -1.70 19.28
CA SER A 337 -10.27 -1.46 20.72
C SER A 337 -11.55 -0.71 21.12
N ARG A 338 -12.32 -0.10 20.20
CA ARG A 338 -13.51 0.70 20.57
C ARG A 338 -14.83 0.40 19.85
N VAL A 339 -14.81 -0.10 18.61
CA VAL A 339 -16.04 -0.17 17.79
C VAL A 339 -16.58 -1.61 17.65
N PHE A 340 -15.74 -2.61 17.88
CA PHE A 340 -16.08 -4.01 17.63
C PHE A 340 -16.95 -4.65 18.72
N LEU A 341 -17.01 -4.08 19.93
CA LEU A 341 -17.74 -4.66 21.07
C LEU A 341 -19.27 -4.46 21.00
N LEU A 342 -19.75 -3.42 20.32
CA LEU A 342 -21.19 -3.10 20.26
C LEU A 342 -21.93 -3.88 19.17
N THR A 343 -21.35 -4.02 17.97
CA THR A 343 -21.93 -4.78 16.86
C THR A 343 -21.84 -6.30 17.05
N LEU A 344 -20.90 -6.77 17.88
CA LEU A 344 -20.78 -8.18 18.22
C LEU A 344 -21.92 -8.62 19.16
N ASN A 345 -22.35 -7.80 20.13
CA ASN A 345 -23.41 -8.18 21.07
C ASN A 345 -24.80 -8.34 20.41
N GLN A 346 -25.14 -7.50 19.42
CA GLN A 346 -26.40 -7.65 18.66
C GLN A 346 -26.38 -8.86 17.70
N LYS A 347 -25.23 -9.14 17.06
CA LYS A 347 -25.08 -10.34 16.23
C LYS A 347 -24.98 -11.63 17.06
N MET A 348 -24.45 -11.57 18.28
CA MET A 348 -24.34 -12.70 19.21
C MET A 348 -25.70 -13.18 19.74
N ALA A 349 -26.73 -12.33 19.78
CA ALA A 349 -28.08 -12.73 20.18
C ALA A 349 -28.76 -13.64 19.13
N ILE A 350 -28.50 -13.40 17.84
CA ILE A 350 -29.04 -14.20 16.72
C ILE A 350 -28.22 -15.49 16.50
N ILE A 351 -26.95 -15.51 16.91
CA ILE A 351 -26.03 -16.64 16.68
C ILE A 351 -26.04 -17.65 17.84
N ARG A 352 -26.45 -17.25 19.05
CA ARG A 352 -26.65 -18.17 20.19
C ARG A 352 -27.71 -19.25 19.95
N SER A 353 -28.62 -19.07 19.00
CA SER A 353 -29.62 -20.08 18.60
C SER A 353 -29.05 -21.20 17.72
N PHE A 354 -27.81 -21.09 17.22
CA PHE A 354 -27.21 -22.05 16.28
C PHE A 354 -25.97 -22.79 16.78
N GLY A 355 -25.54 -22.59 18.03
CA GLY A 355 -24.53 -23.46 18.67
C GLY A 355 -23.12 -23.44 18.06
N ILE A 356 -22.77 -22.45 17.24
CA ILE A 356 -21.45 -22.38 16.56
C ILE A 356 -20.46 -21.55 17.40
N LYS A 357 -19.34 -22.16 17.80
CA LYS A 357 -18.18 -21.47 18.40
C LYS A 357 -17.20 -21.06 17.31
N PHE A 358 -16.76 -19.80 17.28
CA PHE A 358 -15.64 -19.36 16.43
C PHE A 358 -14.49 -18.71 17.23
N CYS A 359 -13.29 -19.04 16.76
CA CYS A 359 -11.98 -18.50 17.14
C CYS A 359 -11.56 -17.39 16.13
N ARG A 360 -10.65 -16.52 16.56
CA ARG A 360 -10.38 -15.15 16.05
C ARG A 360 -9.76 -15.01 14.62
N TYR A 361 -10.06 -13.84 14.04
CA TYR A 361 -9.43 -12.99 13.00
C TYR A 361 -9.72 -13.18 11.48
N PRO A 362 -9.77 -12.06 10.70
CA PRO A 362 -10.36 -11.95 9.35
C PRO A 362 -9.34 -11.70 8.21
N PRO A 363 -9.79 -11.65 6.94
CA PRO A 363 -9.09 -10.86 5.91
C PRO A 363 -9.95 -9.80 5.22
N LEU A 364 -9.31 -8.63 5.06
CA LEU A 364 -9.28 -7.70 3.92
C LEU A 364 -10.56 -7.44 3.13
N PHE A 365 -11.11 -6.22 3.25
CA PHE A 365 -11.47 -5.29 2.15
C PHE A 365 -12.07 -4.01 2.78
N SER A 366 -11.25 -2.98 3.02
CA SER A 366 -11.74 -1.59 3.24
C SER A 366 -10.59 -0.57 3.32
N ARG A 367 -10.16 -0.08 2.16
CA ARG A 367 -9.55 1.25 1.96
C ARG A 367 -9.96 1.62 0.53
N VAL A 368 -10.96 2.47 0.29
CA VAL A 368 -10.85 3.94 0.26
C VAL A 368 -12.25 4.52 0.49
N LEU A 369 -12.52 5.08 1.68
CA LEU A 369 -13.74 5.86 1.95
C LEU A 369 -13.48 6.71 3.19
N SER A 370 -12.63 7.74 3.06
CA SER A 370 -12.39 8.63 4.21
C SER A 370 -11.99 10.08 3.89
N SER A 371 -12.38 10.67 2.76
CA SER A 371 -12.21 12.12 2.62
C SER A 371 -13.23 12.88 1.76
N ALA A 372 -14.12 12.23 1.00
CA ALA A 372 -15.04 12.95 0.10
C ALA A 372 -16.52 13.01 0.53
N LEU A 373 -16.93 12.38 1.64
CA LEU A 373 -18.35 12.29 2.02
C LEU A 373 -18.76 13.32 3.08
N ARG A 374 -18.76 14.61 2.72
CA ARG A 374 -19.52 15.62 3.51
C ARG A 374 -20.71 16.23 2.78
N ARG A 375 -20.87 16.07 1.47
CA ARG A 375 -22.08 16.39 0.69
C ARG A 375 -22.12 15.52 -0.56
N ILE A 376 -23.18 14.72 -0.73
CA ILE A 376 -23.44 14.03 -2.00
C ILE A 376 -24.49 14.85 -2.75
N TYR A 377 -24.08 15.49 -3.85
CA TYR A 377 -24.96 16.18 -4.78
C TYR A 377 -25.46 15.19 -5.85
N PHE A 378 -26.77 15.06 -5.98
CA PHE A 378 -27.41 14.47 -7.16
C PHE A 378 -28.15 15.58 -7.91
N GLU A 379 -27.45 16.29 -8.78
CA GLU A 379 -28.10 17.15 -9.77
C GLU A 379 -28.25 16.37 -11.09
N GLY A 380 -29.51 16.22 -11.54
CA GLY A 380 -29.78 16.07 -12.97
C GLY A 380 -30.08 14.68 -13.53
N GLN A 381 -30.47 13.67 -12.75
CA GLN A 381 -31.07 12.45 -13.33
C GLN A 381 -32.51 12.22 -12.86
N LYS A 382 -33.44 12.27 -13.82
CA LYS A 382 -34.89 12.00 -13.71
C LYS A 382 -35.24 10.56 -13.30
N ASN A 383 -34.29 9.76 -12.78
CA ASN A 383 -34.49 8.35 -12.48
C ASN A 383 -34.45 8.12 -10.97
N SER A 384 -35.52 7.52 -10.45
CA SER A 384 -35.64 7.17 -9.03
C SER A 384 -34.55 6.19 -8.60
N LEU A 385 -34.02 6.35 -7.39
CA LEU A 385 -33.03 5.44 -6.84
C LEU A 385 -33.73 4.12 -6.41
N PRO A 386 -33.31 2.94 -6.90
CA PRO A 386 -33.87 1.67 -6.45
C PRO A 386 -33.61 1.46 -4.95
N ILE A 387 -34.62 0.97 -4.20
CA ILE A 387 -34.51 0.84 -2.74
C ILE A 387 -33.35 -0.04 -2.28
N GLY A 388 -33.02 -1.11 -3.01
CA GLY A 388 -31.87 -1.95 -2.67
C GLY A 388 -30.55 -1.19 -2.72
N THR A 389 -30.44 -0.24 -3.64
CA THR A 389 -29.29 0.66 -3.76
C THR A 389 -29.28 1.68 -2.62
N ALA A 390 -30.45 2.27 -2.30
CA ALA A 390 -30.60 3.19 -1.17
C ALA A 390 -30.26 2.52 0.17
N MET A 391 -30.71 1.29 0.40
CA MET A 391 -30.44 0.50 1.60
C MET A 391 -28.96 0.14 1.73
N LYS A 392 -28.32 -0.26 0.63
CA LYS A 392 -26.87 -0.52 0.63
C LYS A 392 -26.09 0.74 1.02
N TYR A 393 -26.47 1.90 0.46
CA TYR A 393 -25.83 3.17 0.81
C TYR A 393 -26.10 3.60 2.26
N LEU A 394 -27.31 3.41 2.78
CA LEU A 394 -27.63 3.70 4.18
C LEU A 394 -26.79 2.83 5.12
N TYR A 395 -26.72 1.53 4.84
CA TYR A 395 -25.92 0.58 5.62
C TYR A 395 -24.43 0.94 5.58
N ASP A 396 -23.89 1.26 4.40
CA ASP A 396 -22.50 1.68 4.25
C ASP A 396 -22.23 2.99 4.99
N CYS A 397 -23.15 3.96 4.97
CA CYS A 397 -23.02 5.21 5.72
C CYS A 397 -22.98 4.99 7.24
N VAL A 398 -23.94 4.22 7.78
CA VAL A 398 -24.02 3.90 9.21
C VAL A 398 -22.79 3.10 9.65
N ALA A 399 -22.38 2.10 8.87
CA ALA A 399 -21.18 1.30 9.15
C ALA A 399 -19.88 2.13 9.16
N ASN A 400 -19.87 3.28 8.46
CA ASN A 400 -18.76 4.22 8.43
C ASN A 400 -18.93 5.41 9.39
N GLY A 401 -19.91 5.37 10.30
CA GLY A 401 -20.11 6.37 11.34
C GLY A 401 -20.75 7.68 10.86
N ILE A 402 -21.34 7.69 9.66
CA ILE A 402 -22.09 8.82 9.13
C ILE A 402 -23.49 8.77 9.73
N ARG A 403 -23.80 9.72 10.61
CA ARG A 403 -25.07 9.77 11.34
C ARG A 403 -26.09 10.75 10.76
N ARG A 404 -25.68 11.61 9.83
CA ARG A 404 -26.58 12.51 9.08
C ARG A 404 -26.56 12.15 7.61
N ILE A 405 -27.73 11.85 7.04
CA ILE A 405 -27.84 11.37 5.65
C ILE A 405 -28.90 12.20 4.95
N HIS A 406 -28.56 12.81 3.80
CA HIS A 406 -29.51 13.56 2.98
C HIS A 406 -29.68 12.85 1.64
N PHE A 407 -30.92 12.49 1.29
CA PHE A 407 -31.26 11.93 -0.02
C PHE A 407 -31.84 13.03 -0.91
N LEU A 408 -31.10 13.40 -1.95
CA LEU A 408 -31.54 14.32 -3.00
C LEU A 408 -32.08 13.49 -4.18
N GLY A 409 -33.41 13.33 -4.28
CA GLY A 409 -34.09 12.64 -5.40
C GLY A 409 -35.28 11.77 -5.00
N ASP A 410 -36.03 11.26 -5.99
CA ASP A 410 -37.18 10.38 -5.77
C ASP A 410 -36.72 8.95 -5.42
N VAL A 411 -37.30 8.33 -4.39
CA VAL A 411 -37.02 6.95 -3.96
C VAL A 411 -38.29 6.10 -4.12
N ALA A 412 -38.17 4.92 -4.74
CA ALA A 412 -39.30 4.00 -4.97
C ALA A 412 -39.30 2.84 -3.95
N GLY A 413 -40.45 2.51 -3.33
CA GLY A 413 -40.63 1.34 -2.44
C GLY A 413 -40.61 1.63 -0.93
N TYR A 414 -41.22 2.74 -0.50
CA TYR A 414 -40.98 3.43 0.78
C TYR A 414 -41.21 2.63 2.09
N GLU A 415 -42.11 1.64 2.15
CA GLU A 415 -42.49 0.98 3.42
C GLU A 415 -41.35 0.23 4.14
N HIS A 416 -40.41 -0.36 3.38
CA HIS A 416 -39.25 -1.03 3.98
C HIS A 416 -38.17 -0.05 4.43
N LEU A 417 -38.10 1.12 3.81
CA LEU A 417 -37.15 2.16 4.20
C LEU A 417 -37.60 2.82 5.50
N ASP A 418 -38.88 3.20 5.63
CA ASP A 418 -39.41 3.80 6.87
C ASP A 418 -39.21 2.91 8.10
N ARG A 419 -39.48 1.61 7.97
CA ARG A 419 -39.31 0.65 9.08
C ARG A 419 -37.84 0.54 9.49
N LEU A 420 -36.93 0.46 8.52
CA LEU A 420 -35.49 0.44 8.78
C LEU A 420 -34.99 1.76 9.38
N LEU A 421 -35.53 2.88 8.94
CA LEU A 421 -35.20 4.20 9.46
C LEU A 421 -35.70 4.41 10.90
N ALA A 422 -36.90 3.91 11.21
CA ALA A 422 -37.43 3.87 12.56
C ALA A 422 -36.55 3.01 13.48
N GLU A 423 -36.19 1.79 13.05
CA GLU A 423 -35.27 0.91 13.77
C GLU A 423 -33.89 1.57 13.98
N CYS A 424 -33.35 2.26 12.98
CA CYS A 424 -32.07 2.96 13.10
C CYS A 424 -32.13 4.17 14.03
N ASN A 425 -33.26 4.87 14.11
CA ASN A 425 -33.46 5.98 15.04
C ASN A 425 -33.69 5.49 16.48
N GLU A 426 -34.46 4.41 16.68
CA GLU A 426 -34.68 3.80 17.99
C GLU A 426 -33.36 3.29 18.60
N GLU A 427 -32.44 2.79 17.76
CA GLU A 427 -31.10 2.34 18.15
C GLU A 427 -30.06 3.49 18.24
N GLY A 428 -30.46 4.75 17.99
CA GLY A 428 -29.57 5.92 18.07
C GLY A 428 -28.44 5.95 17.03
N LEU A 429 -28.60 5.20 15.92
CA LEU A 429 -27.61 5.04 14.87
C LEU A 429 -27.57 6.24 13.91
N LEU A 430 -28.64 7.02 13.86
CA LEU A 430 -28.80 8.22 13.02
C LEU A 430 -29.18 9.43 13.89
N THR A 431 -28.67 10.62 13.56
CA THR A 431 -28.99 11.88 14.24
C THR A 431 -29.92 12.79 13.44
N SER A 432 -29.93 12.70 12.10
CA SER A 432 -30.96 13.33 11.26
C SER A 432 -30.95 12.77 9.83
N ILE A 433 -32.11 12.72 9.19
CA ILE A 433 -32.26 12.33 7.78
C ILE A 433 -33.19 13.31 7.08
N GLU A 434 -32.78 13.83 5.93
CA GLU A 434 -33.62 14.69 5.08
C GLU A 434 -33.76 14.07 3.69
N ILE A 435 -34.98 14.07 3.16
CA ILE A 435 -35.28 13.63 1.79
C ILE A 435 -35.94 14.80 1.08
N SER A 436 -35.35 15.27 -0.02
CA SER A 436 -35.82 16.47 -0.72
C SER A 436 -36.57 16.18 -2.03
N GLY A 437 -36.82 14.91 -2.38
CA GLY A 437 -37.57 14.47 -3.57
C GLY A 437 -38.99 13.97 -3.27
N LYS A 438 -39.77 13.63 -4.31
CA LYS A 438 -41.12 13.06 -4.19
C LYS A 438 -41.05 11.61 -3.74
N VAL A 439 -41.87 11.26 -2.74
CA VAL A 439 -42.04 9.89 -2.25
C VAL A 439 -43.11 9.18 -3.09
N ASN A 440 -42.74 8.14 -3.83
CA ASN A 440 -43.68 7.36 -4.63
C ASN A 440 -44.00 6.04 -3.90
N ARG A 441 -45.22 5.95 -3.33
CA ARG A 441 -45.68 4.85 -2.46
C ARG A 441 -46.24 3.62 -3.21
N LYS A 442 -45.87 3.43 -4.48
CA LYS A 442 -46.35 2.30 -5.28
C LYS A 442 -45.66 0.99 -4.94
#